data_AF-A0A5C3LGD0-F1
#
_entry.id   AF-A0A5C3LGD0-F1
#
_cell.length_a   1.000
_cell.length_b   1.000
_cell.length_c   1.000
_cell.angle_alpha   90.00
_cell.angle_beta   90.00
_cell.angle_gamma   90.00
#
_symmetry.space_group_name_H-M   'P 1'
#
loop_
_entity.id
_entity.type
_entity.pdbx_description
1 polymer ?
#
loop_
_entity_poly.entity_id
_entity_poly.type
_entity_poly.pdbx_seq_one_letter_code
_entity_poly.pdbx_strand_id
1 'polypeptide(L)'
;MNILVAFGPSEDSFFLGGGRRACYNNIPQSLVDKINTGQLPVMETSWISIDKTGKYWCAEKFTGRQPTGESSRAYQITDTNISSTLQQHIDQSGAQYVSFPEYDGVADDPPFFVKHKNRGDWNASLPTQYSKAIKELQDTLPTFTDQLKWIIFGSGGTYLIQVDQGYIANVEGPHEDPNHLLNKVLTEFGNGAWNIDRGSTLCLYDHRYFYLKFKNARTGSVEMRYHLPPVMENKVVELLALSRTAAEQHGNF
;
A
#
# COMPACT_ATOMS: atom_id res chain seq x y z
N MET A 1 -0.02 15.78 7.32
CA MET A 1 -1.42 15.35 7.14
C MET A 1 -1.40 13.95 6.54
N ASN A 2 -2.11 12.99 7.15
CA ASN A 2 -2.14 11.61 6.66
C ASN A 2 -3.38 11.43 5.80
N ILE A 3 -3.19 11.12 4.52
CA ILE A 3 -4.25 10.65 3.62
C ILE A 3 -3.93 9.18 3.34
N LEU A 4 -4.95 8.34 3.48
CA LEU A 4 -4.86 6.91 3.24
C LEU A 4 -5.79 6.57 2.10
N VAL A 5 -5.28 5.91 1.08
CA VAL A 5 -6.07 5.42 -0.05
C VAL A 5 -5.83 3.93 -0.16
N ALA A 6 -6.90 3.16 -0.29
CA ALA A 6 -6.84 1.78 -0.72
C ALA A 6 -7.96 1.53 -1.74
N PHE A 7 -7.56 1.05 -2.91
CA PHE A 7 -8.50 0.55 -3.91
C PHE A 7 -8.99 -0.84 -3.50
N GLY A 8 -10.28 -1.10 -3.67
CA GLY A 8 -10.86 -2.42 -3.58
C GLY A 8 -10.90 -3.13 -4.95
N PRO A 9 -11.68 -4.20 -5.08
CA PRO A 9 -11.80 -5.00 -6.31
C PRO A 9 -12.47 -4.30 -7.51
N SER A 10 -13.12 -3.15 -7.31
CA SER A 10 -13.92 -2.49 -8.35
C SER A 10 -14.01 -0.97 -8.14
N GLU A 11 -14.54 -0.25 -9.14
CA GLU A 11 -14.72 1.21 -9.09
C GLU A 11 -15.56 1.69 -7.89
N ASP A 12 -16.52 0.88 -7.47
CA ASP A 12 -17.38 1.16 -6.31
C ASP A 12 -16.81 0.61 -5.00
N SER A 13 -15.61 0.04 -4.98
CA SER A 13 -14.99 -0.50 -3.78
C SER A 13 -13.70 0.25 -3.44
N PHE A 14 -13.71 0.95 -2.32
CA PHE A 14 -12.55 1.73 -1.88
C PHE A 14 -12.59 2.07 -0.39
N PHE A 15 -11.42 2.36 0.15
CA PHE A 15 -11.24 3.04 1.42
C PHE A 15 -10.45 4.33 1.22
N LEU A 16 -10.93 5.40 1.83
CA LEU A 16 -10.28 6.71 1.84
C LEU A 16 -10.30 7.29 3.26
N GLY A 17 -9.13 7.54 3.81
CA GLY A 17 -8.94 8.15 5.12
C GLY A 17 -8.30 9.53 5.03
N GLY A 18 -8.73 10.46 5.88
CA GLY A 18 -8.10 11.77 6.02
C GLY A 18 -8.40 12.41 7.36
N GLY A 19 -7.35 12.76 8.10
CA GLY A 19 -7.51 13.18 9.50
C GLY A 19 -8.14 12.05 10.32
N ARG A 20 -9.16 12.38 11.12
CA ARG A 20 -9.90 11.38 11.93
C ARG A 20 -11.01 10.67 11.16
N ARG A 21 -11.25 11.05 9.90
CA ARG A 21 -12.42 10.63 9.13
C ARG A 21 -12.04 9.59 8.10
N ALA A 22 -12.98 8.70 7.81
CA ALA A 22 -12.91 7.78 6.70
C ALA A 22 -14.19 7.86 5.86
N CYS A 23 -14.03 7.65 4.57
CA CYS A 23 -15.09 7.34 3.63
C CYS A 23 -14.71 6.02 2.97
N TYR A 24 -15.62 5.07 2.94
CA TYR A 24 -15.38 3.78 2.30
C TYR A 24 -16.68 3.27 1.69
N ASN A 25 -16.54 2.46 0.64
CA ASN A 25 -17.66 1.83 -0.04
C ASN A 25 -17.27 0.39 -0.40
N ASN A 26 -18.19 -0.56 -0.24
CA ASN A 26 -18.04 -1.97 -0.63
C ASN A 26 -16.68 -2.63 -0.28
N ILE A 27 -16.09 -2.29 0.88
CA ILE A 27 -14.89 -2.94 1.42
C ILE A 27 -15.28 -4.10 2.36
N PRO A 28 -14.37 -5.04 2.65
CA PRO A 28 -14.64 -6.14 3.59
C PRO A 28 -15.27 -5.66 4.89
N GLN A 29 -16.37 -6.31 5.33
CA GLN A 29 -17.04 -5.94 6.58
C GLN A 29 -16.11 -6.05 7.79
N SER A 30 -15.21 -7.04 7.79
CA SER A 30 -14.21 -7.18 8.86
C SER A 30 -13.30 -5.96 8.97
N LEU A 31 -12.93 -5.30 7.86
CA LEU A 31 -12.17 -4.04 7.87
C LEU A 31 -13.01 -2.90 8.47
N VAL A 32 -14.27 -2.78 8.04
CA VAL A 32 -15.22 -1.79 8.57
C VAL A 32 -15.36 -1.91 10.08
N ASP A 33 -15.50 -3.13 10.60
CA ASP A 33 -15.64 -3.39 12.02
C ASP A 33 -14.38 -2.92 12.80
N LYS A 34 -13.18 -3.13 12.25
CA LYS A 34 -11.93 -2.66 12.87
C LYS A 34 -11.82 -1.15 12.95
N ILE A 35 -12.27 -0.46 11.90
CA ILE A 35 -12.30 1.00 11.87
C ILE A 35 -13.30 1.51 12.91
N ASN A 36 -14.52 0.98 12.91
CA ASN A 36 -15.62 1.44 13.77
C ASN A 36 -15.39 1.14 15.25
N THR A 37 -14.72 0.03 15.58
CA THR A 37 -14.35 -0.31 16.97
C THR A 37 -13.13 0.45 17.48
N GLY A 38 -12.52 1.31 16.66
CA GLY A 38 -11.30 2.05 17.02
C GLY A 38 -10.05 1.16 17.09
N GLN A 39 -10.14 -0.09 16.64
CA GLN A 39 -8.98 -0.99 16.57
C GLN A 39 -8.01 -0.54 15.48
N LEU A 40 -8.51 0.03 14.38
CA LEU A 40 -7.73 0.58 13.26
C LEU A 40 -8.13 2.05 12.98
N PRO A 41 -7.80 3.01 13.87
CA PRO A 41 -8.18 4.40 13.68
C PRO A 41 -7.35 5.05 12.58
N VAL A 42 -8.01 5.82 11.70
CA VAL A 42 -7.42 6.43 10.49
C VAL A 42 -6.11 7.18 10.75
N MET A 43 -6.04 7.94 11.84
CA MET A 43 -4.86 8.73 12.20
C MET A 43 -3.63 7.89 12.52
N GLU A 44 -3.84 6.65 12.95
CA GLU A 44 -2.78 5.70 13.31
C GLU A 44 -2.53 4.68 12.21
N THR A 45 -3.42 4.55 11.23
CA THR A 45 -3.22 3.63 10.12
C THR A 45 -2.17 4.18 9.16
N SER A 46 -1.18 3.36 8.82
CA SER A 46 -0.09 3.75 7.91
C SER A 46 -0.33 3.35 6.46
N TRP A 47 -0.96 2.19 6.26
CA TRP A 47 -1.31 1.66 4.94
C TRP A 47 -2.40 0.61 5.09
N ILE A 48 -3.15 0.39 4.01
CA ILE A 48 -4.11 -0.69 3.85
C ILE A 48 -3.86 -1.28 2.45
N SER A 49 -3.80 -2.60 2.35
CA SER A 49 -3.78 -3.33 1.09
C SER A 49 -4.97 -4.29 1.05
N ILE A 50 -5.75 -4.21 -0.02
CA ILE A 50 -6.91 -5.06 -0.28
C ILE A 50 -6.57 -5.88 -1.52
N ASP A 51 -6.87 -7.18 -1.50
CA ASP A 51 -6.60 -8.05 -2.64
C ASP A 51 -7.57 -7.80 -3.80
N LYS A 52 -7.24 -8.37 -4.97
CA LYS A 52 -8.03 -8.21 -6.20
C LYS A 52 -9.49 -8.67 -6.06
N THR A 53 -9.80 -9.60 -5.15
CA THR A 53 -11.18 -10.08 -4.94
C THR A 53 -11.93 -9.30 -3.86
N GLY A 54 -11.23 -8.51 -3.05
CA GLY A 54 -11.80 -7.84 -1.88
C GLY A 54 -12.19 -8.81 -0.76
N LYS A 55 -11.69 -10.05 -0.78
CA LYS A 55 -11.89 -11.04 0.29
C LYS A 55 -10.83 -10.88 1.38
N TYR A 56 -9.62 -10.51 1.00
CA TYR A 56 -8.46 -10.41 1.86
C TYR A 56 -7.99 -8.96 1.95
N TRP A 57 -7.55 -8.59 3.15
CA TRP A 57 -6.95 -7.29 3.37
C TRP A 57 -5.93 -7.36 4.51
N CYS A 58 -4.97 -6.45 4.47
CA CYS A 58 -3.98 -6.25 5.50
C CYS A 58 -3.84 -4.75 5.76
N ALA A 59 -3.62 -4.38 7.01
CA ALA A 59 -3.32 -3.02 7.38
C ALA A 59 -2.26 -2.96 8.47
N GLU A 60 -1.55 -1.85 8.52
CA GLU A 60 -0.66 -1.55 9.64
C GLU A 60 -1.20 -0.37 10.44
N LYS A 61 -1.37 -0.60 11.74
CA LYS A 61 -1.57 0.44 12.73
C LYS A 61 -0.25 0.83 13.38
N PHE A 62 0.02 2.12 13.38
CA PHE A 62 1.07 2.76 14.17
C PHE A 62 0.56 3.01 15.59
N THR A 63 1.10 2.29 16.57
CA THR A 63 0.69 2.43 17.99
C THR A 63 1.66 3.27 18.82
N GLY A 64 2.41 4.16 18.18
CA GLY A 64 3.42 5.01 18.84
C GLY A 64 4.79 4.34 19.01
N ARG A 65 5.74 5.11 19.57
CA ARG A 65 7.03 4.60 20.06
C ARG A 65 6.81 3.99 21.44
N GLN A 66 7.22 2.73 21.62
CA GLN A 66 7.40 2.16 22.95
C GLN A 66 8.47 2.95 23.73
N PRO A 67 8.48 2.88 25.07
CA PRO A 67 9.52 3.48 25.90
C PRO A 67 10.95 3.06 25.53
N THR A 68 11.09 1.91 24.85
CA THR A 68 12.35 1.35 24.34
C THR A 68 12.84 2.01 23.03
N GLY A 69 12.07 2.95 22.46
CA GLY A 69 12.37 3.59 21.16
C GLY A 69 11.90 2.79 19.94
N GLU A 70 11.43 1.55 20.13
CA GLU A 70 10.86 0.74 19.05
C GLU A 70 9.44 1.20 18.69
N SER A 71 9.15 1.30 17.39
CA SER A 71 7.77 1.56 16.95
C SER A 71 6.92 0.31 17.20
N SER A 72 5.92 0.43 18.08
CA SER A 72 4.92 -0.63 18.24
C SER A 72 4.00 -0.56 17.02
N ARG A 73 3.97 -1.64 16.25
CA ARG A 73 3.13 -1.78 15.06
C ARG A 73 2.24 -2.98 15.30
N ALA A 74 0.94 -2.74 15.36
CA ALA A 74 -0.06 -3.80 15.45
C ALA A 74 -0.56 -4.08 14.03
N TYR A 75 -0.47 -5.35 13.63
CA TYR A 75 -1.01 -5.83 12.37
C TYR A 75 -2.42 -6.30 12.64
N GLN A 76 -3.34 -5.89 11.78
CA GLN A 76 -4.68 -6.44 11.80
C GLN A 76 -4.98 -7.01 10.43
N ILE A 77 -5.23 -8.32 10.46
CA ILE A 77 -5.50 -9.17 9.31
C ILE A 77 -6.65 -10.03 9.77
N THR A 78 -7.79 -9.99 9.07
CA THR A 78 -8.84 -11.00 9.26
C THR A 78 -9.81 -10.94 8.10
N ASP A 79 -9.77 -11.97 7.25
CA ASP A 79 -10.95 -12.81 7.03
C ASP A 79 -10.61 -14.17 7.64
N THR A 80 -11.55 -14.84 8.31
CA THR A 80 -11.35 -16.07 9.10
C THR A 80 -10.91 -17.30 8.28
N ASN A 81 -10.61 -17.11 6.99
CA ASN A 81 -10.30 -18.11 5.98
C ASN A 81 -9.02 -17.81 5.18
N ILE A 82 -8.09 -16.98 5.68
CA ILE A 82 -6.72 -16.98 5.13
C ILE A 82 -6.17 -18.38 5.35
N SER A 83 -5.63 -19.06 4.33
CA SER A 83 -5.01 -20.35 4.61
C SER A 83 -3.86 -20.16 5.60
N SER A 84 -3.42 -21.26 6.16
CA SER A 84 -2.30 -21.27 7.07
C SER A 84 -1.05 -20.56 6.53
N THR A 85 -0.82 -20.42 5.22
CA THR A 85 0.50 -19.96 4.70
C THR A 85 0.79 -18.49 5.00
N LEU A 86 -0.01 -17.54 4.51
CA LEU A 86 0.21 -16.11 4.80
C LEU A 86 0.12 -15.86 6.32
N GLN A 87 -0.89 -16.44 6.97
CA GLN A 87 -1.06 -16.31 8.42
C GLN A 87 0.16 -16.85 9.20
N GLN A 88 0.73 -18.00 8.81
CA GLN A 88 1.97 -18.54 9.40
C GLN A 88 3.13 -17.57 9.25
N HIS A 89 3.29 -16.95 8.07
CA HIS A 89 4.35 -15.97 7.83
C HIS A 89 4.23 -14.77 8.77
N ILE A 90 3.02 -14.28 9.00
CA ILE A 90 2.76 -13.20 9.95
C ILE A 90 2.98 -13.65 11.40
N ASP A 91 2.44 -14.80 11.80
CA ASP A 91 2.50 -15.27 13.19
C ASP A 91 3.93 -15.61 13.63
N GLN A 92 4.74 -16.22 12.75
CA GLN A 92 6.08 -16.67 13.09
C GLN A 92 7.12 -15.54 13.14
N SER A 93 6.97 -14.51 12.31
CA SER A 93 8.04 -13.55 12.05
C SER A 93 7.61 -12.09 12.17
N GLY A 94 6.31 -11.84 12.35
CA GLY A 94 5.69 -10.56 12.12
C GLY A 94 5.73 -10.16 10.64
N ALA A 95 4.74 -9.39 10.21
CA ALA A 95 4.85 -8.63 8.96
C ALA A 95 5.45 -7.24 9.26
N GLN A 96 6.05 -6.60 8.27
CA GLN A 96 6.34 -5.17 8.24
C GLN A 96 5.46 -4.48 7.19
N TYR A 97 5.22 -5.19 6.09
CA TYR A 97 4.41 -4.75 4.97
C TYR A 97 3.84 -5.99 4.27
N VAL A 98 2.58 -5.90 3.85
CA VAL A 98 1.91 -6.93 3.04
C VAL A 98 1.22 -6.25 1.87
N SER A 99 1.35 -6.83 0.68
CA SER A 99 0.63 -6.42 -0.51
C SER A 99 0.21 -7.62 -1.35
N PHE A 100 -0.82 -7.41 -2.16
CA PHE A 100 -1.38 -8.42 -3.04
C PHE A 100 -1.16 -8.00 -4.50
N PRO A 101 -0.57 -8.86 -5.36
CA PRO A 101 -0.45 -8.59 -6.77
C PRO A 101 -1.78 -8.78 -7.49
N GLU A 102 -1.82 -8.33 -8.75
CA GLU A 102 -2.87 -8.77 -9.65
C GLU A 102 -2.70 -10.27 -9.98
N TYR A 103 -3.79 -11.03 -10.03
CA TYR A 103 -3.78 -12.45 -10.44
C TYR A 103 -5.07 -12.83 -11.17
N ASP A 104 -5.03 -13.99 -11.84
CA ASP A 104 -6.19 -14.55 -12.54
C ASP A 104 -6.86 -15.63 -11.68
N GLY A 105 -8.20 -15.64 -11.72
CA GLY A 105 -9.03 -16.67 -11.08
C GLY A 105 -9.25 -16.49 -9.57
N VAL A 106 -9.97 -17.44 -8.98
CA VAL A 106 -10.16 -17.55 -7.54
C VAL A 106 -9.14 -18.56 -7.04
N ALA A 107 -8.21 -18.12 -6.21
CA ALA A 107 -7.29 -18.99 -5.51
C ALA A 107 -7.75 -19.17 -4.06
N ASP A 108 -7.52 -20.35 -3.49
CA ASP A 108 -7.84 -20.61 -2.08
C ASP A 108 -7.08 -19.62 -1.17
N ASP A 109 -5.83 -19.31 -1.54
CA ASP A 109 -5.06 -18.18 -1.01
C ASP A 109 -4.82 -17.11 -2.06
N PRO A 110 -4.87 -15.82 -1.70
CA PRO A 110 -4.40 -14.80 -2.59
C PRO A 110 -2.87 -14.96 -2.74
N PRO A 111 -2.32 -14.80 -3.95
CA PRO A 111 -0.91 -14.47 -4.07
C PRO A 111 -0.59 -13.23 -3.22
N PHE A 112 0.58 -13.19 -2.60
CA PHE A 112 0.98 -12.15 -1.65
C PHE A 112 2.48 -11.88 -1.71
N PHE A 113 2.86 -10.69 -1.26
CA PHE A 113 4.19 -10.34 -0.81
C PHE A 113 4.13 -9.98 0.68
N VAL A 114 5.09 -10.46 1.46
CA VAL A 114 5.28 -10.07 2.87
C VAL A 114 6.74 -9.75 3.15
N LYS A 115 6.99 -8.52 3.63
CA LYS A 115 8.26 -8.18 4.27
C LYS A 115 8.18 -8.59 5.74
N HIS A 116 9.14 -9.34 6.24
CA HIS A 116 9.15 -9.77 7.64
C HIS A 116 9.77 -8.72 8.56
N LYS A 117 9.20 -8.54 9.75
CA LYS A 117 9.73 -7.58 10.74
C LYS A 117 10.94 -8.13 11.49
N ASN A 118 10.85 -9.36 12.00
CA ASN A 118 11.84 -9.89 12.95
C ASN A 118 13.04 -10.57 12.28
N ARG A 119 12.88 -10.99 11.01
CA ARG A 119 13.92 -11.72 10.26
C ARG A 119 14.72 -10.85 9.30
N GLY A 120 14.19 -9.67 8.94
CA GLY A 120 14.81 -8.78 7.94
C GLY A 120 14.74 -9.30 6.49
N ASP A 121 14.19 -10.49 6.26
CA ASP A 121 13.94 -11.09 4.95
C ASP A 121 12.51 -10.77 4.45
N TRP A 122 12.10 -11.41 3.36
CA TRP A 122 10.77 -11.34 2.81
C TRP A 122 10.38 -12.70 2.22
N ASN A 123 9.08 -12.92 2.07
CA ASN A 123 8.53 -14.07 1.37
C ASN A 123 7.42 -13.62 0.43
N ALA A 124 7.17 -14.38 -0.63
CA ALA A 124 6.12 -14.07 -1.57
C ALA A 124 5.62 -15.33 -2.27
N SER A 125 4.30 -15.42 -2.43
CA SER A 125 3.64 -16.32 -3.37
C SER A 125 3.11 -15.45 -4.49
N LEU A 126 3.73 -15.45 -5.66
CA LEU A 126 3.41 -14.51 -6.73
C LEU A 126 3.09 -15.23 -8.05
N PRO A 127 2.21 -14.67 -8.89
CA PRO A 127 2.04 -15.15 -10.25
C PRO A 127 3.37 -15.17 -11.00
N THR A 128 3.50 -16.10 -11.96
CA THR A 128 4.76 -16.40 -12.66
C THR A 128 5.45 -15.16 -13.23
N GLN A 129 4.68 -14.21 -13.80
CA GLN A 129 5.22 -12.98 -14.36
C GLN A 129 6.01 -12.15 -13.34
N TYR A 130 5.45 -11.92 -12.14
CA TYR A 130 6.11 -11.17 -11.08
C TYR A 130 7.29 -11.95 -10.49
N SER A 131 7.13 -13.26 -10.30
CA SER A 131 8.20 -14.14 -9.79
C SER A 131 9.44 -14.12 -10.70
N LYS A 132 9.23 -14.14 -12.02
CA LYS A 132 10.32 -14.07 -12.99
C LYS A 132 11.03 -12.72 -12.94
N ALA A 133 10.28 -11.62 -12.95
CA ALA A 133 10.85 -10.29 -12.95
C ALA A 133 11.62 -9.98 -11.65
N ILE A 134 11.11 -10.40 -10.49
CA ILE A 134 11.83 -10.27 -9.22
C ILE A 134 13.12 -11.09 -9.22
N LYS A 135 13.11 -12.30 -9.80
CA LYS A 135 14.32 -13.11 -9.92
C LYS A 135 15.37 -12.44 -10.82
N GLU A 136 14.95 -11.86 -11.95
CA GLU A 136 15.84 -11.10 -12.84
C GLU A 136 16.45 -9.88 -12.09
N LEU A 137 15.68 -9.21 -11.23
CA LEU A 137 16.21 -8.15 -10.36
C LEU A 137 17.19 -8.68 -9.32
N GLN A 138 16.95 -9.84 -8.71
CA GLN A 138 17.89 -10.47 -7.79
C GLN A 138 19.21 -10.85 -8.47
N ASP A 139 19.14 -11.36 -9.71
CA ASP A 139 20.31 -11.75 -10.49
C ASP A 139 21.15 -10.51 -10.92
N THR A 140 20.51 -9.35 -11.09
CA THR A 140 21.16 -8.10 -11.54
C THR A 140 21.58 -7.18 -10.39
N LEU A 141 20.94 -7.27 -9.24
CA LEU A 141 21.19 -6.43 -8.06
C LEU A 141 21.51 -7.31 -6.84
N PRO A 142 22.81 -7.58 -6.56
CA PRO A 142 23.22 -8.49 -5.49
C PRO A 142 22.71 -8.12 -4.09
N THR A 143 22.42 -6.85 -3.85
CA THR A 143 21.91 -6.32 -2.57
C THR A 143 20.39 -6.19 -2.52
N PHE A 144 19.67 -6.66 -3.55
CA PHE A 144 18.22 -6.48 -3.68
C PHE A 144 17.45 -7.02 -2.47
N THR A 145 17.78 -8.25 -2.05
CA THR A 145 17.07 -8.93 -0.96
C THR A 145 17.13 -8.13 0.35
N ASP A 146 18.31 -7.58 0.67
CA ASP A 146 18.55 -6.83 1.91
C ASP A 146 17.95 -5.42 1.85
N GLN A 147 17.99 -4.80 0.66
CA GLN A 147 17.52 -3.44 0.46
C GLN A 147 15.99 -3.35 0.27
N LEU A 148 15.34 -4.45 -0.13
CA LEU A 148 13.90 -4.49 -0.38
C LEU A 148 13.10 -4.14 0.88
N LYS A 149 12.29 -3.07 0.78
CA LYS A 149 11.40 -2.61 1.84
C LYS A 149 9.95 -3.04 1.62
N TRP A 150 9.42 -2.79 0.43
CA TRP A 150 8.06 -3.17 0.05
C TRP A 150 7.90 -3.19 -1.48
N ILE A 151 6.88 -3.91 -1.94
CA ILE A 151 6.44 -3.93 -3.34
C ILE A 151 4.98 -3.49 -3.39
N ILE A 152 4.65 -2.52 -4.23
CA ILE A 152 3.28 -2.10 -4.51
C ILE A 152 2.93 -2.63 -5.90
N PHE A 153 1.87 -3.41 -6.00
CA PHE A 153 1.42 -3.97 -7.26
C PHE A 153 0.22 -3.19 -7.81
N GLY A 154 0.17 -3.08 -9.14
CA GLY A 154 -0.94 -2.50 -9.90
C GLY A 154 -1.40 -3.45 -11.01
N SER A 155 -2.34 -2.98 -11.81
CA SER A 155 -2.86 -3.73 -12.97
C SER A 155 -1.81 -3.90 -14.08
N GLY A 156 -1.96 -4.96 -14.88
CA GLY A 156 -1.23 -5.16 -16.12
C GLY A 156 0.26 -5.45 -15.94
N GLY A 157 0.64 -6.12 -14.84
CA GLY A 157 2.05 -6.46 -14.56
C GLY A 157 2.87 -5.31 -14.00
N THR A 158 2.26 -4.14 -13.78
CA THR A 158 2.95 -2.97 -13.23
C THR A 158 3.18 -3.12 -11.74
N TYR A 159 4.38 -2.82 -11.26
CA TYR A 159 4.71 -2.82 -9.84
C TYR A 159 5.83 -1.84 -9.51
N LEU A 160 5.86 -1.38 -8.26
CA LEU A 160 6.83 -0.44 -7.73
C LEU A 160 7.54 -1.07 -6.55
N ILE A 161 8.87 -1.11 -6.60
CA ILE A 161 9.71 -1.68 -5.56
C ILE A 161 10.42 -0.55 -4.83
N GLN A 162 10.19 -0.44 -3.53
CA GLN A 162 10.97 0.46 -2.69
C GLN A 162 12.23 -0.25 -2.16
N VAL A 163 13.38 0.37 -2.37
CA VAL A 163 14.68 -0.03 -1.80
C VAL A 163 15.20 1.05 -0.84
N ASP A 164 16.37 0.88 -0.23
CA ASP A 164 16.93 1.87 0.70
C ASP A 164 17.16 3.26 0.08
N GLN A 165 17.57 3.30 -1.20
CA GLN A 165 17.91 4.53 -1.91
C GLN A 165 17.13 4.62 -3.23
N GLY A 166 15.90 5.09 -3.16
CA GLY A 166 15.02 5.24 -4.31
C GLY A 166 14.05 4.07 -4.48
N TYR A 167 13.47 3.98 -5.66
CA TYR A 167 12.55 2.92 -6.04
C TYR A 167 12.85 2.45 -7.47
N ILE A 168 12.42 1.22 -7.77
CA ILE A 168 12.44 0.64 -9.10
C ILE A 168 10.99 0.54 -9.56
N ALA A 169 10.68 1.04 -10.75
CA ALA A 169 9.36 0.94 -11.34
C ALA A 169 9.41 -0.01 -12.53
N ASN A 170 8.55 -1.03 -12.51
CA ASN A 170 8.22 -1.82 -13.69
C ASN A 170 6.88 -1.31 -14.23
N VAL A 171 6.91 -0.68 -15.40
CA VAL A 171 5.72 -0.21 -16.11
C VAL A 171 5.45 -1.17 -17.27
N GLU A 172 4.29 -1.82 -17.24
CA GLU A 172 3.90 -2.83 -18.23
C GLU A 172 2.50 -2.56 -18.76
N GLY A 173 2.20 -3.12 -19.93
CA GLY A 173 0.90 -3.00 -20.58
C GLY A 173 0.61 -1.53 -20.93
N PRO A 174 -0.59 -0.99 -20.64
CA PRO A 174 -0.90 0.37 -21.05
C PRO A 174 -0.14 1.45 -20.26
N HIS A 175 0.61 1.09 -19.22
CA HIS A 175 1.54 2.00 -18.55
C HIS A 175 2.84 2.24 -19.32
N GLU A 176 3.14 1.44 -20.35
CA GLU A 176 4.31 1.64 -21.21
C GLU A 176 4.20 2.92 -22.06
N ASP A 177 2.98 3.40 -22.31
CA ASP A 177 2.77 4.67 -23.02
C ASP A 177 3.39 5.84 -22.22
N PRO A 178 4.39 6.57 -22.77
CA PRO A 178 4.97 7.73 -22.12
C PRO A 178 3.96 8.85 -21.83
N ASN A 179 2.80 8.83 -22.50
CA ASN A 179 1.72 9.77 -22.24
C ASN A 179 0.80 9.35 -21.11
N HIS A 180 0.85 8.09 -20.67
CA HIS A 180 0.08 7.61 -19.53
C HIS A 180 0.47 8.39 -18.28
N LEU A 181 -0.54 8.80 -17.50
CA LEU A 181 -0.32 9.71 -16.36
C LEU A 181 0.59 9.10 -15.29
N LEU A 182 0.43 7.80 -14.99
CA LEU A 182 1.33 7.09 -14.09
C LEU A 182 2.79 7.12 -14.58
N ASN A 183 3.04 6.89 -15.88
CA ASN A 183 4.39 6.90 -16.45
C ASN A 183 5.04 8.29 -16.35
N LYS A 184 4.28 9.34 -16.68
CA LYS A 184 4.72 10.74 -16.51
C LYS A 184 5.13 11.04 -15.06
N VAL A 185 4.30 10.63 -14.10
CA VAL A 185 4.59 10.81 -12.68
C VAL A 185 5.84 10.03 -12.26
N LEU A 186 5.95 8.75 -12.63
CA LEU A 186 7.13 7.95 -12.27
C LEU A 186 8.41 8.49 -12.90
N THR A 187 8.33 9.09 -14.10
CA THR A 187 9.45 9.76 -14.76
C THR A 187 9.83 11.06 -14.06
N GLU A 188 8.86 11.90 -13.65
CA GLU A 188 9.08 13.14 -12.89
C GLU A 188 9.86 12.88 -11.59
N PHE A 189 9.55 11.78 -10.90
CA PHE A 189 10.13 11.43 -9.60
C PHE A 189 11.29 10.41 -9.66
N GLY A 190 11.67 9.94 -10.85
CA GLY A 190 12.65 8.85 -11.04
C GLY A 190 14.13 9.23 -10.84
N ASN A 191 14.45 10.46 -10.44
CA ASN A 191 15.83 10.96 -10.37
C ASN A 191 16.67 10.47 -9.17
N GLY A 192 16.23 9.41 -8.47
CA GLY A 192 16.93 8.79 -7.34
C GLY A 192 16.92 9.56 -6.02
N ALA A 193 16.37 10.78 -5.98
CA ALA A 193 16.22 11.54 -4.73
C ALA A 193 14.90 11.26 -4.00
N TRP A 194 13.95 10.62 -4.67
CA TRP A 194 12.60 10.38 -4.16
C TRP A 194 12.38 8.91 -3.83
N ASN A 195 11.70 8.68 -2.71
CA ASN A 195 11.22 7.38 -2.26
C ASN A 195 9.69 7.37 -2.33
N ILE A 196 9.12 6.20 -2.59
CA ILE A 196 7.67 5.97 -2.54
C ILE A 196 7.31 5.51 -1.14
N ASP A 197 6.48 6.29 -0.45
CA ASP A 197 5.95 5.95 0.87
C ASP A 197 5.00 4.75 0.77
N ARG A 198 5.08 3.84 1.75
CA ARG A 198 4.24 2.63 1.86
C ARG A 198 2.73 2.88 1.91
N GLY A 199 2.28 4.10 2.22
CA GLY A 199 0.88 4.51 2.10
C GLY A 199 0.40 4.72 0.66
N SER A 200 1.29 4.54 -0.32
CA SER A 200 0.97 4.56 -1.75
C SER A 200 0.29 3.27 -2.19
N THR A 201 -0.55 3.36 -3.22
CA THR A 201 -1.30 2.24 -3.79
C THR A 201 -1.47 2.41 -5.30
N LEU A 202 -1.40 1.30 -6.02
CA LEU A 202 -1.81 1.22 -7.42
C LEU A 202 -3.14 0.46 -7.50
N CYS A 203 -4.00 0.86 -8.42
CA CYS A 203 -5.26 0.17 -8.64
C CYS A 203 -5.02 -1.17 -9.38
N LEU A 204 -5.71 -2.23 -8.93
CA LEU A 204 -5.62 -3.56 -9.54
C LEU A 204 -6.66 -3.77 -10.66
N TYR A 205 -7.78 -3.02 -10.67
CA TYR A 205 -8.87 -3.20 -11.65
C TYR A 205 -8.84 -2.19 -12.80
N ASP A 206 -8.18 -1.03 -12.63
CA ASP A 206 -8.07 0.00 -13.67
C ASP A 206 -6.74 0.73 -13.59
N HIS A 207 -5.92 0.52 -14.61
CA HIS A 207 -4.61 1.13 -14.82
C HIS A 207 -4.57 2.66 -14.73
N ARG A 208 -5.68 3.36 -15.01
CA ARG A 208 -5.70 4.82 -14.95
C ARG A 208 -5.53 5.33 -13.52
N TYR A 209 -5.90 4.53 -12.53
CA TYR A 209 -6.02 4.99 -11.16
C TYR A 209 -4.83 4.61 -10.28
N PHE A 210 -4.35 5.58 -9.50
CA PHE A 210 -3.26 5.39 -8.55
C PHE A 210 -3.28 6.48 -7.48
N TYR A 211 -2.63 6.19 -6.36
CA TYR A 211 -2.29 7.18 -5.33
C TYR A 211 -0.84 6.96 -4.90
N LEU A 212 0.04 7.89 -5.23
CA LEU A 212 1.46 7.84 -4.90
C LEU A 212 1.85 9.01 -3.99
N LYS A 213 2.57 8.68 -2.93
CA LYS A 213 3.17 9.63 -2.00
C LYS A 213 4.68 9.51 -2.09
N PHE A 214 5.30 10.54 -2.65
CA PHE A 214 6.74 10.64 -2.80
C PHE A 214 7.34 11.41 -1.63
N LYS A 215 8.45 10.93 -1.08
CA LYS A 215 9.23 11.60 -0.05
C LYS A 215 10.66 11.80 -0.54
N ASN A 216 11.09 13.06 -0.59
CA ASN A 216 12.45 13.39 -0.95
C ASN A 216 13.39 13.02 0.19
N ALA A 217 14.37 12.16 -0.07
CA ALA A 217 15.31 11.68 0.94
C ALA A 217 16.24 12.79 1.45
N ARG A 218 16.49 13.84 0.65
CA ARG A 218 17.42 14.92 0.96
C ARG A 218 16.73 16.07 1.71
N THR A 219 15.56 16.50 1.23
CA THR A 219 14.86 17.66 1.80
C THR A 219 13.79 17.28 2.82
N GLY A 220 13.35 16.02 2.84
CA GLY A 220 12.21 15.57 3.63
C GLY A 220 10.85 16.02 3.06
N SER A 221 10.84 16.73 1.92
CA SER A 221 9.61 17.16 1.24
C SER A 221 8.74 15.97 0.87
N VAL A 222 7.42 16.15 0.99
CA VAL A 222 6.42 15.14 0.62
C VAL A 222 5.54 15.69 -0.48
N GLU A 223 5.44 14.94 -1.57
CA GLU A 223 4.60 15.23 -2.72
C GLU A 223 3.58 14.12 -2.90
N MET A 224 2.33 14.49 -3.17
CA MET A 224 1.27 13.53 -3.48
C MET A 224 0.90 13.67 -4.96
N ARG A 225 0.78 12.55 -5.65
CA ARG A 225 0.33 12.47 -7.05
C ARG A 225 -0.70 11.36 -7.14
N TYR A 226 -1.84 11.65 -7.72
CA TYR A 226 -2.92 10.67 -7.84
C TYR A 226 -3.77 10.96 -9.07
N HIS A 227 -4.44 9.91 -9.51
CA HIS A 227 -5.56 9.97 -10.41
C HIS A 227 -6.55 8.94 -9.87
N LEU A 228 -7.73 9.40 -9.44
CA LEU A 228 -8.66 8.58 -8.68
C LEU A 228 -9.97 8.47 -9.44
N PRO A 229 -10.79 7.44 -9.19
CA PRO A 229 -12.18 7.42 -9.64
C PRO A 229 -12.90 8.70 -9.22
N PRO A 230 -13.82 9.26 -10.03
CA PRO A 230 -14.46 10.54 -9.74
C PRO A 230 -15.11 10.63 -8.34
N VAL A 231 -15.69 9.51 -7.87
CA VAL A 231 -16.28 9.41 -6.53
C VAL A 231 -15.21 9.61 -5.45
N MET A 232 -14.07 8.96 -5.58
CA MET A 232 -12.94 9.08 -4.64
C MET A 232 -12.28 10.46 -4.73
N GLU A 233 -12.11 11.01 -5.93
CA GLU A 233 -11.48 12.32 -6.14
C GLU A 233 -12.26 13.43 -5.43
N ASN A 234 -13.58 13.47 -5.58
CA ASN A 234 -14.45 14.40 -4.87
C ASN A 234 -14.31 14.26 -3.35
N LYS A 235 -14.27 13.01 -2.85
CA LYS A 235 -14.14 12.74 -1.42
C LYS A 235 -12.76 13.09 -0.87
N VAL A 236 -11.69 12.95 -1.66
CA VAL A 236 -10.35 13.42 -1.27
C VAL A 236 -10.38 14.92 -1.06
N VAL A 237 -10.94 15.69 -2.00
CA VAL A 237 -11.03 17.15 -1.87
C VAL A 237 -11.81 17.55 -0.61
N GLU A 238 -12.94 16.90 -0.34
CA GLU A 238 -13.72 17.12 0.89
C GLU A 238 -12.89 16.83 2.16
N LEU A 239 -12.22 15.68 2.22
CA LEU A 239 -11.41 15.28 3.38
C LEU A 239 -10.17 16.17 3.56
N LEU A 240 -9.53 16.59 2.48
CA LEU A 240 -8.42 17.55 2.50
C LEU A 240 -8.88 18.92 3.05
N ALA A 241 -10.10 19.36 2.71
CA ALA A 241 -10.67 20.60 3.24
C ALA A 241 -11.00 20.47 4.73
N LEU A 242 -11.63 19.37 5.13
CA LEU A 242 -12.02 19.12 6.53
C LEU A 242 -10.82 18.98 7.46
N SER A 243 -9.77 18.27 7.03
CA SER A 243 -8.54 18.08 7.82
C SER A 243 -7.75 19.37 8.08
N ARG A 244 -8.06 20.45 7.38
CA ARG A 244 -7.50 21.80 7.63
C ARG A 244 -8.31 22.61 8.64
N THR A 245 -9.45 22.10 9.12
CA THR A 245 -10.26 22.79 10.13
C THR A 245 -9.60 22.70 11.51
N ALA A 246 -9.80 23.73 12.34
CA ALA A 246 -9.22 23.79 13.68
C ALA A 246 -9.63 22.61 14.57
N ALA A 247 -10.84 22.07 14.40
CA ALA A 247 -11.35 20.92 15.16
C ALA A 247 -10.57 19.62 14.86
N GLU A 248 -10.11 19.44 13.62
CA GLU A 248 -9.29 18.29 13.22
C GLU A 248 -7.81 18.49 13.60
N GLN A 249 -7.34 19.75 13.74
CA GLN A 249 -5.95 20.08 14.10
C GLN A 249 -5.68 20.14 15.62
N HIS A 250 -6.67 20.53 16.43
CA HIS A 250 -6.54 20.72 17.88
C HIS A 250 -7.19 19.61 18.72
N GLY A 251 -7.55 18.50 18.07
CA GLY A 251 -7.93 17.30 18.81
C GLY A 251 -6.73 16.75 19.55
N ASN A 252 -6.52 17.21 20.79
CA ASN A 252 -5.49 16.71 21.70
C ASN A 252 -5.54 15.18 21.75
N PHE A 253 -4.38 14.56 21.54
CA PHE A 253 -4.08 13.19 21.94
C PHE A 253 -3.35 13.26 23.29
#